data_AF-A0A8T9PZW4-F1
#
_entry.id   AF-A0A8T9PZW4-F1
#
_cell.length_a   1.000
_cell.length_b   1.000
_cell.length_c   1.000
_cell.angle_alpha   90.00
_cell.angle_beta   90.00
_cell.angle_gamma   90.00
#
_symmetry.space_group_name_H-M   'P 1'
#
loop_
_entity.id
_entity.type
_entity.pdbx_description
1 polymer ?
#
loop_
_entity_poly.entity_id
_entity_poly.type
_entity_poly.pdbx_seq_one_letter_code
_entity_poly.pdbx_strand_id
1 'polypeptide(L)' 'MSSLESPVLSRKHRAWIALYALEGCDEQDRTEILRVNNVTEADLAEFEESWLRLRCGNLTSNR' A
#
# COMPACT_ATOMS: atom_id res chain seq x y z
N MET A 1 20.80 19.26 14.45
CA MET A 1 20.07 17.99 14.29
C MET A 1 19.23 18.13 13.03
N SER A 2 19.74 17.62 11.91
CA SER A 2 19.00 17.54 10.66
C SER A 2 17.89 16.52 10.87
N SER A 3 16.64 16.98 11.03
CA SER A 3 15.48 16.11 10.86
C SER A 3 15.63 15.47 9.50
N LEU A 4 15.93 14.18 9.48
CA LEU A 4 15.87 13.37 8.27
C LEU A 4 14.39 13.37 7.88
N GLU A 5 13.97 14.34 7.09
CA GLU A 5 12.67 14.35 6.45
C GLU A 5 12.64 13.12 5.57
N SER A 6 12.15 12.02 6.15
CA SER A 6 11.90 10.80 5.40
C SER A 6 10.99 11.21 4.26
N PRO A 7 11.35 10.92 3.00
CA PRO A 7 10.57 11.37 1.87
C PRO A 7 9.13 10.94 2.09
N VAL A 8 8.24 11.93 2.20
CA VAL A 8 6.82 11.68 2.47
C VAL A 8 6.34 10.72 1.41
N LEU A 9 5.98 9.50 1.82
CA LEU A 9 5.56 8.47 0.89
C LEU A 9 4.41 9.01 0.04
N SER A 10 4.47 8.78 -1.27
CA SER A 10 3.38 9.20 -2.16
C SER A 10 2.08 8.48 -1.80
N ARG A 11 0.94 9.09 -2.16
CA ARG A 11 -0.40 8.49 -1.95
C ARG A 11 -0.49 7.06 -2.49
N LYS A 12 0.10 6.82 -3.66
CA LYS A 12 0.22 5.51 -4.30
C LYS A 12 0.98 4.49 -3.43
N HIS A 13 2.16 4.85 -2.93
CA HIS A 13 2.94 3.93 -2.09
C HIS A 13 2.23 3.61 -0.77
N ARG A 14 1.56 4.59 -0.16
CA ARG A 14 0.77 4.35 1.05
C ARG A 14 -0.43 3.42 0.79
N ALA A 15 -1.10 3.57 -0.35
CA ALA A 15 -2.18 2.68 -0.76
C ALA A 15 -1.67 1.25 -0.97
N TRP A 16 -0.50 1.07 -1.57
CA TRP A 16 0.12 -0.25 -1.74
C TRP A 16 0.50 -0.92 -0.42
N ILE A 17 0.98 -0.16 0.56
CA ILE A 17 1.26 -0.67 1.91
C ILE A 17 -0.05 -1.11 2.58
N ALA A 18 -1.11 -0.30 2.48
CA ALA A 18 -2.42 -0.65 3.02
C ALA A 18 -3.00 -1.92 2.36
N LEU A 19 -2.94 -2.05 1.03
CA LEU A 19 -3.37 -3.25 0.30
C LEU A 19 -2.60 -4.50 0.73
N TYR A 20 -1.28 -4.36 0.95
CA TYR A 20 -0.47 -5.46 1.47
C TYR A 20 -0.86 -5.87 2.90
N ALA A 21 -1.09 -4.90 3.79
CA ALA A 21 -1.51 -5.17 5.16
C ALA A 21 -2.88 -5.86 5.22
N LEU A 22 -3.83 -5.45 4.37
CA LEU A 22 -5.17 -6.03 4.30
C LEU A 22 -5.20 -7.49 3.85
N GLU A 23 -4.25 -7.91 3.03
CA GLU A 23 -4.20 -9.29 2.56
C GLU A 23 -3.40 -10.21 3.49
N GLY A 24 -2.42 -9.66 4.22
CA GLY A 24 -1.56 -10.43 5.12
C GLY A 24 -2.13 -10.64 6.53
N CYS A 25 -3.22 -9.98 6.89
CA CYS A 25 -3.70 -9.97 8.26
C CYS A 25 -5.23 -10.04 8.34
N ASP A 26 -5.76 -11.22 8.64
CA ASP A 26 -7.20 -11.46 8.86
C ASP A 26 -7.72 -10.81 10.16
N GLU A 27 -6.80 -10.46 11.09
CA GLU A 27 -7.13 -9.94 12.43
C GLU A 27 -7.05 -8.40 12.54
N GLN A 28 -6.47 -7.71 11.54
CA GLN A 28 -6.35 -6.25 11.60
C GLN A 28 -7.61 -5.56 11.11
N ASP A 29 -8.06 -4.56 11.88
CA ASP A 29 -9.17 -3.72 11.50
C ASP A 29 -8.84 -2.88 10.25
N ARG A 30 -9.69 -3.00 9.24
CA ARG A 30 -9.55 -2.30 7.96
C ARG A 30 -9.51 -0.78 8.14
N THR A 31 -10.34 -0.24 9.03
CA THR A 31 -10.41 1.21 9.30
C THR A 31 -9.12 1.70 9.91
N GLU A 32 -8.53 0.92 10.82
CA GLU A 32 -7.23 1.22 11.41
C GLU A 32 -6.11 1.21 10.36
N ILE A 33 -6.08 0.21 9.46
CA ILE A 33 -5.09 0.16 8.38
C ILE A 33 -5.17 1.41 7.50
N LEU A 34 -6.37 1.81 7.09
CA LEU A 34 -6.59 3.02 6.29
C LEU A 34 -6.11 4.28 7.02
N ARG A 35 -6.46 4.40 8.30
CA ARG A 35 -6.08 5.54 9.15
C ARG A 35 -4.57 5.66 9.32
N VAL A 36 -3.89 4.56 9.63
CA VAL A 36 -2.43 4.53 9.84
C VAL A 36 -1.68 4.88 8.55
N ASN A 37 -2.19 4.41 7.41
CA ASN A 37 -1.57 4.67 6.10
C ASN A 37 -1.99 6.02 5.48
N ASN A 38 -2.92 6.75 6.11
CA ASN A 38 -3.47 8.00 5.59
C ASN A 38 -3.94 7.85 4.13
N VAL A 39 -4.81 6.86 3.93
CA VAL A 39 -5.44 6.52 2.66
C VAL A 39 -6.91 6.21 2.88
N THR A 40 -7.70 6.36 1.83
CA THR A 40 -9.14 6.07 1.81
C THR A 40 -9.43 4.81 1.01
N GLU A 41 -10.65 4.30 1.11
CA GLU A 41 -11.13 3.21 0.25
C GLU A 41 -11.03 3.55 -1.24
N ALA A 42 -11.26 4.82 -1.61
CA ALA A 42 -11.12 5.29 -2.98
C ALA A 42 -9.66 5.22 -3.46
N ASP A 43 -8.69 5.51 -2.59
CA ASP A 43 -7.27 5.36 -2.92
C ASP A 43 -6.91 3.89 -3.13
N LEU A 44 -7.46 2.97 -2.33
CA LEU A 44 -7.25 1.54 -2.53
C LEU A 44 -7.76 1.12 -3.90
N ALA A 45 -9.01 1.46 -4.23
CA ALA A 45 -9.62 1.13 -5.53
C ALA A 45 -8.86 1.75 -6.71
N GLU A 46 -8.37 2.99 -6.58
CA GLU A 46 -7.57 3.66 -7.62
C GLU A 46 -6.25 2.94 -7.90
N PHE A 47 -5.58 2.42 -6.86
CA PHE A 47 -4.24 1.86 -6.97
C PHE A 47 -4.18 0.33 -6.96
N GLU A 48 -5.29 -0.38 -6.69
CA GLU A 48 -5.36 -1.83 -6.59
C GLU A 48 -4.86 -2.53 -7.85
N GLU A 49 -5.33 -2.11 -9.03
CA GLU A 49 -4.89 -2.73 -10.29
C GLU A 49 -3.37 -2.55 -10.48
N SER A 50 -2.85 -1.36 -10.19
CA SER A 50 -1.42 -1.07 -10.30
C SER A 50 -0.57 -1.86 -9.30
N TRP A 51 -1.13 -2.13 -8.12
CA TRP A 51 -0.51 -2.96 -7.08
C TRP A 51 -0.50 -4.44 -7.47
N LEU A 52 -1.61 -4.96 -8.00
CA LEU A 52 -1.71 -6.32 -8.51
C LEU A 52 -0.72 -6.54 -9.66
N ARG A 53 -0.56 -5.57 -10.57
CA ARG A 53 0.45 -5.64 -11.64
C ARG A 53 1.88 -5.70 -11.10
N LEU A 54 2.20 -4.94 -10.04
CA LEU A 54 3.51 -5.00 -9.39
C LEU A 54 3.75 -6.39 -8.78
N ARG A 55 2.76 -6.93 -8.09
CA ARG A 55 2.83 -8.24 -7.43
C ARG A 55 2.92 -9.39 -8.44
N CYS A 56 2.03 -9.43 -9.42
CA CYS A 56 1.94 -10.51 -10.40
C CYS A 56 3.01 -10.39 -11.49
N GLY A 57 3.42 -9.17 -11.86
CA GLY A 57 4.51 -8.94 -12.81
C GLY A 57 5.86 -9.46 -12.29
N ASN A 58 6.10 -9.36 -10.98
CA ASN A 58 7.27 -9.96 -10.33
C ASN A 58 7.25 -11.50 -10.33
N LEU A 59 6.10 -12.16 -10.50
CA LEU A 59 6.03 -13.62 -10.66
C LEU A 59 6.39 -14.06 -12.09
N THR A 60 6.28 -13.17 -13.08
CA THR A 60 6.59 -13.47 -14.49
C THR A 60 8.01 -13.09 -14.91
N SER A 61 8.74 -12.31 -14.11
CA SER A 61 10.10 -11.85 -14.44
C SER A 61 11.18 -12.81 -13.96
N ASN A 62 10.98 -14.11 -14.19
CA ASN A 62 12.01 -15.13 -14.01
C ASN A 62 11.88 -16.22 -15.08
N ARG A 63 11.96 -15.82 -16.36
CA ARG A 63 12.07 -16.76 -17.48
C ARG A 63 13.06 -16.26 -18.52
#